data_AF-A0AAD5FU48-F1
#
_entry.id   AF-A0AAD5FU48-F1
#
_cell.length_a   1.000
_cell.length_b   1.000
_cell.length_c   1.000
_cell.angle_alpha   90.00
_cell.angle_beta   90.00
_cell.angle_gamma   90.00
#
_symmetry.space_group_name_H-M   'P 1'
#
loop_
_entity.id
_entity.type
_entity.pdbx_description
1 polymer ?
#
loop_
_entity_poly.entity_id
_entity_poly.type
_entity_poly.pdbx_seq_one_letter_code
_entity_poly.pdbx_strand_id
1 'polypeptide(L)'
;FQEPYAVVALLEKDLVVIDLAQNGYPIFENPYPMTIHESPVTCCEYVADCPVDLVPALYSVGSRQKRQGYSKKVGTACEHIFTT
;
A
#
# COMPACT_ATOMS: atom_id res chain seq x y z
N PHE A 1 -11.73 17.03 -22.62
CA PHE A 1 -10.59 16.09 -22.63
C PHE A 1 -10.54 15.45 -21.25
N GLN A 2 -10.51 14.12 -21.15
CA GLN A 2 -10.22 13.45 -19.88
C GLN A 2 -8.70 13.49 -19.71
N GLU A 3 -8.21 14.30 -18.76
CA GLU A 3 -6.81 14.24 -18.35
C GLU A 3 -6.62 13.00 -17.47
N PRO A 4 -5.83 12.00 -17.91
CA PRO A 4 -5.62 10.80 -17.12
C PRO A 4 -4.79 11.13 -15.88
N TYR A 5 -5.32 10.78 -14.70
CA TYR A 5 -4.69 11.10 -13.42
C TYR A 5 -3.90 9.92 -12.81
N ALA A 6 -4.15 8.69 -13.28
CA ALA A 6 -3.46 7.49 -12.81
C ALA A 6 -3.41 6.39 -13.88
N VAL A 7 -2.43 5.48 -13.75
CA VAL A 7 -2.35 4.22 -14.51
C VAL A 7 -2.46 3.07 -13.54
N VAL A 8 -3.23 2.05 -13.90
CA VAL A 8 -3.43 0.84 -13.11
C VAL A 8 -2.85 -0.34 -13.89
N ALA A 9 -1.93 -1.09 -13.28
CA ALA A 9 -1.40 -2.33 -13.80
C ALA A 9 -1.77 -3.48 -12.88
N LEU A 10 -2.61 -4.40 -13.37
CA LEU A 10 -2.93 -5.66 -12.70
C LEU A 10 -1.91 -6.72 -13.10
N LEU A 11 -1.15 -7.20 -12.12
CA LEU A 11 -0.20 -8.29 -12.26
C LEU A 11 -0.79 -9.57 -11.65
N GLU A 12 -0.16 -10.70 -11.89
CA GLU A 12 -0.64 -12.01 -11.40
C GLU A 12 -0.80 -12.06 -9.86
N LYS A 13 -0.01 -11.27 -9.12
CA LYS A 13 0.05 -11.28 -7.65
C LYS A 13 -0.02 -9.88 -7.01
N ASP A 14 -0.19 -8.84 -7.80
CA ASP A 14 -0.11 -7.45 -7.29
C ASP A 14 -0.91 -6.47 -8.17
N LEU A 15 -1.26 -5.32 -7.61
CA LEU A 15 -1.93 -4.21 -8.29
C LEU A 15 -1.09 -2.96 -8.08
N VAL A 16 -0.51 -2.47 -9.17
CA VAL A 16 0.34 -1.28 -9.13
C VAL A 16 -0.47 -0.11 -9.69
N VAL A 17 -0.66 0.93 -8.89
CA VAL A 17 -1.33 2.16 -9.33
C VAL A 17 -0.33 3.30 -9.32
N ILE A 18 -0.11 3.95 -10.46
CA ILE A 18 0.90 5.00 -10.65
C ILE A 18 0.20 6.37 -10.72
N ASP A 19 0.65 7.34 -9.93
CA ASP A 19 0.17 8.72 -9.92
C ASP A 19 0.82 9.51 -11.08
N LEU A 20 0.01 9.90 -12.06
CA LEU A 20 0.49 10.70 -13.19
C LEU A 20 0.57 12.20 -12.86
N ALA A 21 -0.04 12.64 -11.76
CA ALA A 21 -0.09 14.05 -11.39
C ALA A 21 1.10 14.50 -10.51
N GLN A 22 1.94 13.58 -10.05
CA GLN A 22 3.16 13.88 -9.29
C GLN A 22 4.41 13.61 -10.12
N ASN A 23 5.34 14.56 -10.11
CA ASN A 23 6.61 14.40 -10.82
C ASN A 23 7.41 13.23 -10.23
N GLY A 24 7.96 12.38 -11.09
CA GLY A 24 8.60 11.12 -10.69
C GLY A 24 7.66 9.91 -10.64
N TYR A 25 6.38 10.09 -10.99
CA TYR A 25 5.38 9.02 -11.15
C TYR A 25 5.35 8.03 -9.98
N PRO A 26 5.14 8.51 -8.75
CA PRO A 26 5.14 7.66 -7.57
C PRO A 26 3.93 6.72 -7.57
N ILE A 27 4.04 5.61 -6.85
CA ILE A 27 3.03 4.55 -6.80
C ILE A 27 2.06 4.84 -5.63
N PHE A 28 0.76 4.64 -5.78
CA PHE A 28 -0.16 4.69 -4.65
C PHE A 28 0.03 3.49 -3.73
N GLU A 29 -0.08 3.71 -2.42
CA GLU A 29 -0.09 2.61 -1.45
C GLU A 29 -1.39 1.83 -1.58
N ASN A 30 -1.29 0.50 -1.65
CA ASN A 30 -2.46 -0.36 -1.77
C ASN A 30 -3.22 -0.38 -0.43
N PRO A 31 -4.50 0.01 -0.39
CA PRO A 31 -5.28 0.02 0.86
C PRO A 31 -5.53 -1.39 1.42
N TYR A 32 -5.42 -2.42 0.58
CA TYR A 32 -5.59 -3.80 1.00
C TYR A 32 -4.26 -4.55 0.92
N PRO A 33 -3.90 -5.32 1.96
CA PRO A 33 -2.67 -6.12 1.95
C PRO A 33 -2.83 -7.26 0.95
N MET A 34 -2.43 -7.05 -0.29
CA MET A 34 -2.49 -8.09 -1.32
C MET A 34 -1.33 -9.09 -1.24
N THR A 35 -0.27 -8.79 -0.50
CA THR A 35 0.78 -9.75 -0.15
C THR A 35 1.48 -9.29 1.13
N ILE A 36 1.41 -10.11 2.19
CA ILE A 36 1.99 -9.81 3.51
C ILE A 36 3.52 -9.93 3.55
N HIS A 37 4.16 -10.62 2.59
CA HIS A 37 5.62 -10.73 2.54
C HIS A 37 6.16 -11.15 1.16
N GLU A 38 7.37 -10.66 0.80
CA GLU A 38 8.07 -11.01 -0.46
C GLU A 38 8.61 -12.45 -0.46
N SER A 39 8.69 -13.10 0.71
CA SER A 39 9.09 -14.51 0.87
C SER A 39 7.92 -15.37 1.38
N PRO A 40 8.00 -16.71 1.21
CA PRO A 40 7.01 -17.62 1.79
C PRO A 40 6.91 -17.44 3.30
N VAL A 41 5.68 -17.34 3.80
CA VAL A 41 5.39 -17.28 5.23
C VAL A 41 5.61 -18.66 5.83
N THR A 42 6.42 -18.74 6.88
CA THR A 42 6.76 -20.01 7.56
C THR A 42 5.98 -20.20 8.85
N CYS A 43 5.55 -19.11 9.49
CA CYS A 43 4.72 -19.11 10.70
C CYS A 43 3.88 -17.84 10.80
N CYS A 44 2.77 -17.91 11.55
CA CYS A 44 1.92 -16.78 11.89
C CYS A 44 1.58 -16.85 13.38
N GLU A 45 1.66 -15.71 14.06
CA GLU A 45 1.23 -15.58 15.46
C GLU A 45 0.14 -14.51 15.56
N TYR A 46 -0.93 -14.82 16.29
CA TYR A 46 -2.05 -13.91 16.52
C TYR A 46 -2.08 -13.49 17.99
N VAL A 47 -2.09 -12.17 18.22
CA VAL A 47 -2.13 -11.56 19.56
C VAL A 47 -3.40 -10.72 19.68
N ALA A 48 -4.37 -11.18 20.47
CA ALA A 48 -5.65 -10.51 20.66
C ALA A 48 -5.56 -9.33 21.64
N ASP A 49 -4.93 -9.54 22.80
CA ASP A 49 -4.82 -8.56 23.88
C ASP A 49 -3.53 -7.75 23.78
N CYS A 50 -3.38 -7.06 22.65
CA CYS A 50 -2.20 -6.27 22.33
C CYS A 50 -2.11 -5.02 23.24
N PRO A 51 -0.96 -4.76 23.91
CA PRO A 51 -0.78 -3.52 24.66
C PRO A 51 -0.99 -2.29 23.78
N VAL A 52 -1.61 -1.25 24.33
CA VAL A 52 -1.97 -0.03 23.58
C VAL A 52 -0.75 0.66 22.92
N ASP A 53 0.44 0.45 23.48
CA ASP A 53 1.68 1.04 22.99
C ASP A 53 2.35 0.22 21.87
N LEU A 54 1.96 -1.04 21.68
CA LEU A 54 2.65 -1.93 20.73
C LEU A 54 2.40 -1.49 19.28
N VAL A 55 1.16 -1.23 18.90
CA VAL A 55 0.82 -0.80 17.53
C VAL A 55 1.50 0.54 17.17
N PRO A 56 1.43 1.59 18.02
CA PRO A 56 2.20 2.82 17.79
C PRO A 56 3.70 2.60 17.71
N ALA A 57 4.27 1.76 18.57
CA ALA A 57 5.70 1.46 18.56
C ALA A 57 6.12 0.78 17.24
N LEU A 58 5.35 -0.21 16.77
CA LEU A 58 5.56 -0.88 15.48
C LEU A 58 5.46 0.09 14.30
N TYR A 59 4.47 0.98 14.32
CA TYR A 59 4.33 2.02 13.28
C TYR A 59 5.54 2.96 13.25
N SER A 60 6.00 3.39 14.43
CA SER A 60 7.16 4.28 14.56
C SER A 60 8.42 3.65 13.97
N VAL A 61 8.71 2.38 14.28
CA VAL A 61 9.89 1.70 13.72
C VAL A 61 9.74 1.41 12.23
N GLY A 62 8.55 0.97 11.79
CA GLY A 62 8.27 0.62 10.40
C GLY A 62 8.28 1.83 9.46
N SER A 63 7.94 3.03 9.97
CA SER A 63 7.97 4.27 9.18
C SER A 63 9.35 4.57 8.57
N ARG A 64 10.43 4.14 9.23
CA ARG A 64 11.81 4.30 8.75
C ARG A 64 12.18 3.34 7.62
N GLN A 65 11.45 2.23 7.50
CA GLN A 65 11.68 1.20 6.49
C GLN A 65 10.75 1.35 5.27
N LYS A 66 9.75 2.24 5.32
CA LYS A 66 8.89 2.51 4.15
C LYS A 66 9.76 2.97 2.98
N ARG A 67 9.68 2.23 1.86
CA ARG A 67 10.35 2.59 0.60
C ARG A 67 9.94 4.02 0.21
N GLN A 68 10.93 4.87 -0.07
CA GLN A 68 10.67 6.19 -0.66
C GLN A 68 10.14 5.96 -2.09
N GLY A 69 9.00 6.56 -2.43
CA GLY A 69 8.39 6.40 -3.77
C GLY A 69 6.86 6.29 -3.80
N TYR A 70 6.18 6.34 -2.65
CA TYR A 70 4.72 6.36 -2.63
C TYR A 70 4.14 7.75 -2.89
N SER A 71 2.99 7.81 -3.57
CA SER A 71 2.26 9.06 -3.76
C SER A 71 1.78 9.58 -2.39
N LYS A 72 1.88 10.90 -2.21
CA LYS A 72 1.35 11.58 -1.02
C LYS A 72 -0.18 11.60 -0.96
N LYS A 73 -0.85 11.19 -2.04
CA LYS A 73 -2.29 11.10 -2.13
C LYS A 73 -2.74 9.71 -1.69
N VAL A 74 -3.84 9.64 -0.94
CA VAL A 74 -4.52 8.37 -0.69
C VAL A 74 -5.18 7.95 -2.01
N GLY A 75 -4.92 6.72 -2.46
CA GLY A 75 -5.40 6.22 -3.74
C GLY A 75 -6.90 5.97 -3.74
N THR A 76 -7.70 7.00 -3.97
CA THR A 76 -9.15 6.86 -4.25
C THR A 76 -9.42 6.03 -5.50
N ALA A 77 -8.45 5.95 -6.42
CA ALA A 77 -8.49 5.05 -7.57
C ALA A 77 -8.59 3.57 -7.13
N CYS A 78 -7.91 3.16 -6.06
CA CYS A 78 -8.00 1.80 -5.54
C CYS A 78 -9.41 1.52 -4.98
N GLU A 79 -10.04 2.48 -4.28
CA GLU A 79 -11.40 2.28 -3.77
C GLU A 79 -12.39 1.96 -4.90
N HIS A 80 -12.36 2.70 -6.01
CA HIS A 80 -13.24 2.46 -7.14
C HIS A 80 -12.98 1.13 -7.88
N ILE A 81 -11.74 0.63 -7.86
CA ILE A 81 -11.37 -0.65 -8.51
C ILE A 81 -11.80 -1.85 -7.66
N PHE A 82 -11.73 -1.75 -6.33
CA PHE A 82 -12.04 -2.87 -5.43
C PHE A 82 -13.52 -2.93 -4.98
N THR A 83 -14.32 -1.89 -5.21
CA THR A 83 -15.76 -1.87 -4.86
C THR A 83 -16.72 -2.19 -6.01
N THR A 84 -16.21 -2.50 -7.21
CA THR A 84 -17.01 -2.92 -8.38
C THR A 84 -16.71 -4.37 -8.72
#